data_AF-A0A7X9JLY5-F1
#
_entry.id   AF-A0A7X9JLY5-F1
#
_cell.length_a   1.000
_cell.length_b   1.000
_cell.length_c   1.000
_cell.angle_alpha   90.00
_cell.angle_beta   90.00
_cell.angle_gamma   90.00
#
_symmetry.space_group_name_H-M   'P 1'
#
loop_
_entity.id
_entity.type
_entity.pdbx_description
1 polymer ?
#
loop_
_entity_poly.entity_id
_entity_poly.type
_entity_poly.pdbx_seq_one_letter_code
_entity_poly.pdbx_strand_id
1 'polypeptide(L)'
;MIIYLLVAIGLFLLVLVAVGCTKKPKPDPTPTPEPQKTEVPQEILSIMTSPEAIVRWGKQNYNMSSDENWSGHPDYPLTPAEFFMRKIKCFRCFNHVITKPPYVGDCNTVNPLNAYFLSKLGWDAYIAVIPNFTGNIAHMFCYAFKDGKCVVINNIWLYTNYSSPEEWIKAVYPNLTIRDKIPIQTWLDSLYAKGHHHYYDEVVS
;
A
#
# COMPACT_ATOMS: atom_id res chain seq x y z
N MET A 1 -50.50 33.12 54.96
CA MET A 1 -50.28 31.79 54.33
C MET A 1 -49.57 31.90 52.97
N ILE A 2 -50.01 32.80 52.08
CA ILE A 2 -49.42 32.99 50.73
C ILE A 2 -47.93 33.38 50.76
N ILE A 3 -47.52 34.26 51.68
CA ILE A 3 -46.12 34.73 51.77
C ILE A 3 -45.16 33.59 52.11
N TYR A 4 -45.52 32.70 53.04
CA TYR A 4 -44.69 31.54 53.41
C TYR A 4 -44.56 30.54 52.25
N LEU A 5 -45.60 30.37 51.44
CA LEU A 5 -45.57 29.53 50.25
C LEU A 5 -44.61 30.10 49.19
N LEU A 6 -44.64 31.41 48.96
CA LEU A 6 -43.74 32.07 48.00
C LEU A 6 -42.27 32.01 48.44
N VAL A 7 -42.00 32.16 49.74
CA VAL A 7 -40.64 32.00 50.29
C VAL A 7 -40.15 30.56 50.15
N ALA A 8 -41.00 29.57 50.41
CA ALA A 8 -40.65 28.15 50.24
C ALA A 8 -40.36 27.81 48.77
N ILE A 9 -41.15 28.34 47.82
CA ILE A 9 -40.91 28.15 46.38
C ILE A 9 -39.59 28.83 45.96
N GLY A 10 -39.33 30.04 46.46
CA GLY A 10 -38.08 30.77 46.18
C GLY A 10 -36.84 30.01 46.66
N LEU A 11 -36.89 29.46 47.88
CA LEU A 11 -35.80 28.65 48.44
C LEU A 11 -35.61 27.33 47.68
N PHE A 12 -36.71 26.67 47.28
CA PHE A 12 -36.65 25.44 46.49
C PHE A 12 -36.01 25.67 45.11
N LEU A 13 -36.36 26.76 44.42
CA LEU A 13 -35.76 27.14 43.14
C LEU A 13 -34.26 27.46 43.29
N LEU A 14 -33.86 28.11 44.38
CA LEU A 14 -32.45 28.40 44.69
C LEU A 14 -31.61 27.13 44.88
N VAL A 15 -32.17 26.11 45.54
CA VAL A 15 -31.51 24.80 45.70
C VAL A 15 -31.37 24.09 44.35
N LEU A 16 -32.38 24.14 43.47
CA LEU A 16 -32.30 23.54 42.14
C LEU A 16 -31.22 24.19 41.26
N VAL A 17 -31.07 25.52 41.32
CA VAL A 17 -29.98 26.23 40.61
C VAL A 17 -28.61 25.87 41.17
N ALA A 18 -28.48 25.74 42.50
CA ALA A 18 -27.22 25.37 43.14
C ALA A 18 -26.78 23.93 42.81
N VAL A 19 -27.73 23.00 42.65
CA VAL A 19 -27.45 21.58 42.33
C VAL A 19 -27.20 21.37 40.82
N GLY A 20 -27.77 22.22 39.95
CA GLY A 20 -27.63 22.12 38.49
C GLY A 20 -26.26 22.53 37.91
N CYS A 21 -25.42 23.26 38.67
CA CYS A 21 -24.20 23.90 38.14
C CYS A 21 -22.87 23.29 38.61
N THR A 22 -22.84 22.05 39.14
CA THR A 22 -21.58 21.42 39.62
C THR A 22 -21.01 20.32 38.74
N LYS A 23 -21.56 20.10 37.53
CA LYS A 23 -20.85 19.30 36.52
C LYS A 23 -19.73 20.16 35.92
N LYS A 24 -18.54 20.07 36.52
CA LYS A 24 -17.29 20.43 35.81
C LYS A 24 -17.37 19.86 34.39
N PRO A 25 -17.09 20.65 33.34
CA PRO A 25 -16.95 20.10 32.01
C PRO A 25 -15.96 18.95 32.11
N LYS A 26 -16.41 17.74 31.75
CA LYS A 26 -15.47 16.66 31.50
C LYS A 26 -14.55 17.21 30.42
N PRO A 27 -13.21 17.18 30.56
CA PRO A 27 -12.35 17.52 29.44
C PRO A 27 -12.84 16.67 28.27
N ASP A 28 -13.14 17.31 27.15
CA ASP A 28 -13.47 16.59 25.93
C ASP A 28 -12.41 15.51 25.74
N PRO A 29 -12.80 14.25 25.47
CA PRO A 29 -11.81 13.25 25.11
C PRO A 29 -11.03 13.83 23.94
N THR A 30 -9.73 14.09 24.15
CA THR A 30 -8.83 14.50 23.08
C THR A 30 -9.08 13.55 21.91
N PRO A 31 -9.40 14.03 20.71
CA PRO A 31 -9.59 13.15 19.57
C PRO A 31 -8.35 12.27 19.47
N THR A 32 -8.52 10.95 19.59
CA THR A 32 -7.44 10.03 19.25
C THR A 32 -7.04 10.41 17.82
N PRO A 33 -5.76 10.72 17.56
CA PRO A 33 -5.32 11.06 16.22
C PRO A 33 -5.82 9.98 15.27
N GLU A 34 -6.52 10.38 14.20
CA GLU A 34 -6.88 9.44 13.16
C GLU A 34 -5.60 8.73 12.73
N PRO A 35 -5.59 7.38 12.62
CA PRO A 35 -4.40 6.67 12.20
C PRO A 35 -3.96 7.25 10.85
N GLN A 36 -2.70 7.69 10.79
CA GLN A 36 -2.13 8.24 9.58
C GLN A 36 -2.24 7.17 8.49
N LYS A 37 -2.99 7.47 7.43
CA LYS A 37 -3.18 6.54 6.31
C LYS A 37 -1.83 6.36 5.60
N THR A 38 -1.22 5.20 5.73
CA THR A 38 0.03 4.84 5.04
C THR A 38 -0.27 3.89 3.89
N GLU A 39 0.51 3.96 2.81
CA GLU A 39 0.33 3.07 1.64
C GLU A 39 0.85 1.66 1.91
N VAL A 40 1.65 1.47 2.96
CA VAL A 40 2.19 0.20 3.44
C VAL A 40 2.40 0.30 4.96
N PRO A 41 2.56 -0.82 5.71
CA PRO A 41 2.85 -0.77 7.13
C PRO A 41 4.18 -0.05 7.43
N GLN A 42 4.20 0.79 8.47
CA GLN A 42 5.32 1.70 8.73
C GLN A 42 6.58 0.95 9.19
N GLU A 43 6.39 -0.16 9.87
CA GLU A 43 7.43 -1.11 10.25
C GLU A 43 8.10 -1.78 9.04
N ILE A 44 7.38 -1.89 7.91
CA ILE A 44 7.97 -2.38 6.68
C ILE A 44 8.80 -1.27 6.03
N LEU A 45 8.28 -0.03 5.96
CA LEU A 45 9.06 1.09 5.40
C LEU A 45 10.37 1.33 6.15
N SER A 46 10.38 1.19 7.48
CA SER A 46 11.58 1.44 8.28
C SER A 46 12.72 0.44 8.02
N ILE A 47 12.42 -0.77 7.53
CA ILE A 47 13.44 -1.77 7.18
C ILE A 47 13.87 -1.70 5.71
N MET A 48 13.07 -1.08 4.83
CA MET A 48 13.37 -0.89 3.40
C MET A 48 14.36 0.26 3.21
N THR A 49 15.61 0.04 3.61
CA THR A 49 16.66 1.07 3.67
C THR A 49 17.60 1.09 2.44
N SER A 50 17.60 0.03 1.64
CA SER A 50 18.43 -0.08 0.43
C SER A 50 17.83 -1.08 -0.57
N PRO A 51 18.28 -1.10 -1.85
CA PRO A 51 17.91 -2.15 -2.81
C PRO A 51 18.17 -3.58 -2.28
N GLU A 52 19.28 -3.79 -1.56
CA GLU A 52 19.62 -5.07 -0.93
C GLU A 52 18.64 -5.44 0.19
N ALA A 53 18.20 -4.46 0.98
CA ALA A 53 17.22 -4.68 2.04
C ALA A 53 15.86 -5.11 1.45
N ILE A 54 15.42 -4.44 0.37
CA ILE A 54 14.20 -4.79 -0.38
C ILE A 54 14.25 -6.24 -0.86
N VAL A 55 15.33 -6.61 -1.57
CA VAL A 55 15.46 -7.97 -2.09
C VAL A 55 15.61 -9.01 -0.99
N ARG A 56 16.34 -8.70 0.09
CA ARG A 56 16.49 -9.61 1.23
C ARG A 56 15.14 -9.90 1.89
N TRP A 57 14.33 -8.87 2.13
CA TRP A 57 13.01 -9.03 2.69
C TRP A 57 12.09 -9.80 1.73
N GLY A 58 12.11 -9.47 0.43
CA GLY A 58 11.34 -10.20 -0.59
C GLY A 58 11.67 -11.69 -0.64
N LYS A 59 12.95 -12.07 -0.57
CA LYS A 59 13.38 -13.48 -0.50
C LYS A 59 12.82 -14.24 0.70
N GLN A 60 12.59 -13.54 1.81
CA GLN A 60 12.13 -14.14 3.06
C GLN A 60 10.61 -14.20 3.16
N ASN A 61 9.89 -13.30 2.46
CA ASN A 61 8.47 -13.08 2.71
C ASN A 61 7.58 -13.26 1.48
N TYR A 62 8.08 -13.04 0.26
CA TYR A 62 7.24 -13.16 -0.94
C TYR A 62 6.78 -14.60 -1.16
N ASN A 63 5.48 -14.74 -1.32
CA ASN A 63 4.84 -15.98 -1.70
C ASN A 63 4.47 -15.91 -3.19
N MET A 64 5.39 -16.36 -4.05
CA MET A 64 5.21 -16.29 -5.50
C MET A 64 4.11 -17.26 -5.97
N SER A 65 3.02 -16.72 -6.50
CA SER A 65 1.89 -17.50 -7.03
C SER A 65 1.19 -16.72 -8.13
N SER A 66 0.66 -17.43 -9.14
CA SER A 66 -0.20 -16.84 -10.17
C SER A 66 -1.38 -16.11 -9.54
N ASP A 67 -1.75 -14.97 -10.10
CA ASP A 67 -2.90 -14.19 -9.66
C ASP A 67 -4.21 -14.99 -9.65
N GLU A 68 -4.37 -15.88 -10.62
CA GLU A 68 -5.58 -16.70 -10.74
C GLU A 68 -5.76 -17.63 -9.54
N ASN A 69 -4.66 -18.12 -8.94
CA ASN A 69 -4.71 -19.07 -7.83
C ASN A 69 -5.30 -18.47 -6.54
N TRP A 70 -5.16 -17.16 -6.32
CA TRP A 70 -5.62 -16.52 -5.08
C TRP A 70 -6.76 -15.52 -5.31
N SER A 71 -6.86 -14.93 -6.52
CA SER A 71 -7.91 -13.98 -6.86
C SER A 71 -9.06 -14.58 -7.67
N GLY A 72 -8.84 -15.73 -8.33
CA GLY A 72 -9.75 -16.27 -9.33
C GLY A 72 -9.70 -15.53 -10.69
N HIS A 73 -8.75 -14.61 -10.87
CA HIS A 73 -8.59 -13.81 -12.08
C HIS A 73 -7.14 -13.81 -12.58
N PRO A 74 -6.92 -13.96 -13.90
CA PRO A 74 -5.61 -13.74 -14.47
C PRO A 74 -5.24 -12.25 -14.45
N ASP A 75 -3.94 -11.97 -14.29
CA ASP A 75 -3.35 -10.63 -14.31
C ASP A 75 -4.06 -9.65 -13.37
N TYR A 76 -4.11 -9.97 -12.08
CA TYR A 76 -4.68 -9.13 -11.03
C TYR A 76 -3.56 -8.39 -10.27
N PRO A 77 -3.13 -7.20 -10.75
CA PRO A 77 -2.07 -6.45 -10.09
C PRO A 77 -2.55 -5.93 -8.73
N LEU A 78 -1.64 -5.84 -7.77
CA LEU A 78 -1.89 -5.22 -6.48
C LEU A 78 -1.16 -3.89 -6.34
N THR A 79 -1.80 -2.93 -5.68
CA THR A 79 -1.11 -1.77 -5.11
C THR A 79 -0.25 -2.18 -3.92
N PRO A 80 0.69 -1.33 -3.47
CA PRO A 80 1.44 -1.57 -2.24
C PRO A 80 0.52 -1.84 -1.04
N ALA A 81 -0.55 -1.06 -0.87
CA ALA A 81 -1.50 -1.25 0.22
C ALA A 81 -2.13 -2.65 0.19
N GLU A 82 -2.68 -3.01 -0.97
CA GLU A 82 -3.36 -4.29 -1.15
C GLU A 82 -2.41 -5.47 -0.98
N PHE A 83 -1.13 -5.34 -1.33
CA PHE A 83 -0.15 -6.38 -1.08
C PHE A 83 -0.06 -6.76 0.40
N PHE A 84 -0.13 -5.78 1.31
CA PHE A 84 -0.10 -6.00 2.76
C PHE A 84 -1.46 -6.36 3.35
N MET A 85 -2.58 -6.05 2.68
CA MET A 85 -3.92 -6.40 3.14
C MET A 85 -4.21 -7.90 2.92
N ARG A 86 -5.02 -8.49 3.81
CA ARG A 86 -5.53 -9.87 3.63
C ARG A 86 -6.85 -9.93 2.86
N LYS A 87 -7.62 -8.84 2.91
CA LYS A 87 -8.94 -8.70 2.31
C LYS A 87 -8.94 -7.45 1.48
N ILE A 88 -9.25 -7.57 0.19
CA ILE A 88 -9.27 -6.44 -0.74
C ILE A 88 -10.58 -6.45 -1.53
N LYS A 89 -11.08 -5.28 -1.91
CA LYS A 89 -12.26 -5.20 -2.78
C LYS A 89 -11.87 -5.64 -4.19
N CYS A 90 -12.67 -6.53 -4.79
CA CYS A 90 -12.51 -6.92 -6.17
C CYS A 90 -12.96 -5.76 -7.07
N PHE A 91 -12.02 -5.07 -7.73
CA PHE A 91 -12.37 -4.00 -8.66
C PHE A 91 -13.06 -4.53 -9.93
N ARG A 92 -12.87 -5.82 -10.26
CA ARG A 92 -13.49 -6.49 -11.41
C ARG A 92 -14.85 -7.13 -11.10
N CYS A 93 -15.21 -7.27 -9.83
CA CYS A 93 -16.37 -8.02 -9.37
C CYS A 93 -17.15 -7.19 -8.35
N PHE A 94 -18.16 -6.46 -8.81
CA PHE A 94 -19.10 -5.63 -8.03
C PHE A 94 -19.14 -5.92 -6.51
N ASN A 95 -18.24 -5.28 -5.75
CA ASN A 95 -18.13 -5.37 -4.28
C ASN A 95 -17.85 -6.75 -3.67
N HIS A 96 -17.32 -7.71 -4.42
CA HIS A 96 -16.79 -8.95 -3.84
C HIS A 96 -15.51 -8.64 -3.05
N VAL A 97 -15.26 -9.36 -1.95
CA VAL A 97 -14.00 -9.25 -1.19
C VAL A 97 -13.12 -10.45 -1.48
N ILE A 98 -11.94 -10.21 -2.06
CA ILE A 98 -10.93 -11.26 -2.26
C ILE A 98 -10.19 -11.44 -0.93
N THR A 99 -10.15 -12.67 -0.42
CA THR A 99 -9.31 -13.04 0.72
C THR A 99 -8.07 -13.76 0.20
N LYS A 100 -6.88 -13.23 0.49
CA LYS A 100 -5.62 -13.75 -0.06
C LYS A 100 -4.62 -14.15 1.03
N PRO A 101 -3.71 -15.10 0.75
CA PRO A 101 -2.56 -15.36 1.59
C PRO A 101 -1.70 -14.09 1.81
N PRO A 102 -0.95 -14.00 2.92
CA PRO A 102 -0.05 -12.88 3.14
C PRO A 102 1.04 -12.85 2.06
N TYR A 103 1.41 -11.64 1.63
CA TYR A 103 2.55 -11.36 0.75
C TYR A 103 2.57 -12.16 -0.56
N VAL A 104 1.38 -12.48 -1.09
CA VAL A 104 1.22 -13.25 -2.33
C VAL A 104 1.20 -12.34 -3.56
N GLY A 105 1.75 -12.83 -4.66
CA GLY A 105 1.65 -12.23 -5.99
C GLY A 105 2.63 -12.84 -6.99
N ASP A 106 2.48 -12.49 -8.27
CA ASP A 106 3.46 -12.84 -9.30
C ASP A 106 4.33 -11.64 -9.72
N CYS A 107 4.99 -11.73 -10.88
CA CYS A 107 5.86 -10.69 -11.40
C CYS A 107 5.17 -9.32 -11.57
N ASN A 108 3.87 -9.28 -11.85
CA ASN A 108 3.10 -8.05 -12.02
C ASN A 108 2.73 -7.37 -10.69
N THR A 109 3.01 -8.03 -9.57
CA THR A 109 2.73 -7.56 -8.22
C THR A 109 4.02 -7.25 -7.48
N VAL A 110 4.98 -8.18 -7.47
CA VAL A 110 6.22 -8.00 -6.68
C VAL A 110 7.16 -6.97 -7.28
N ASN A 111 7.23 -6.84 -8.62
CA ASN A 111 8.13 -5.87 -9.24
C ASN A 111 7.63 -4.42 -9.10
N PRO A 112 6.34 -4.11 -9.30
CA PRO A 112 5.81 -2.80 -8.92
C PRO A 112 6.01 -2.46 -7.45
N LEU A 113 5.83 -3.42 -6.53
CA LEU A 113 6.10 -3.20 -5.11
C LEU A 113 7.58 -2.87 -4.83
N ASN A 114 8.51 -3.60 -5.47
CA ASN A 114 9.94 -3.29 -5.37
C ASN A 114 10.27 -1.89 -5.93
N ALA A 115 9.67 -1.52 -7.06
CA ALA A 115 9.83 -0.19 -7.65
C ALA A 115 9.30 0.91 -6.72
N TYR A 116 8.18 0.66 -6.04
CA TYR A 116 7.61 1.54 -5.04
C TYR A 116 8.58 1.73 -3.86
N PHE A 117 9.17 0.66 -3.33
CA PHE A 117 10.16 0.83 -2.25
C PHE A 117 11.41 1.59 -2.70
N LEU A 118 11.88 1.38 -3.93
CA LEU A 118 12.97 2.16 -4.51
C LEU A 118 12.60 3.65 -4.62
N SER A 119 11.38 3.99 -5.00
CA SER A 119 10.96 5.40 -5.07
C SER A 119 10.88 6.07 -3.70
N LYS A 120 10.47 5.33 -2.65
CA LYS A 120 10.53 5.84 -1.27
C LYS A 120 11.95 6.05 -0.76
N LEU A 121 12.94 5.39 -1.36
CA LEU A 121 14.37 5.63 -1.13
C LEU A 121 14.94 6.78 -1.97
N GLY A 122 14.11 7.49 -2.74
CA GLY A 122 14.50 8.60 -3.61
C GLY A 122 15.21 8.15 -4.89
N TRP A 123 14.88 6.95 -5.39
CA TRP A 123 15.31 6.52 -6.72
C TRP A 123 14.25 6.85 -7.76
N ASP A 124 14.67 7.19 -8.98
CA ASP A 124 13.78 7.29 -10.13
C ASP A 124 13.43 5.89 -10.61
N ALA A 125 12.29 5.36 -10.13
CA ALA A 125 11.91 3.96 -10.27
C ALA A 125 10.84 3.70 -11.33
N TYR A 126 10.99 2.58 -12.03
CA TYR A 126 10.19 2.19 -13.18
C TYR A 126 9.89 0.69 -13.15
N ILE A 127 8.80 0.31 -13.81
CA ILE A 127 8.49 -1.07 -14.21
C ILE A 127 8.83 -1.21 -15.69
N ALA A 128 9.46 -2.31 -16.07
CA ALA A 128 9.67 -2.70 -17.45
C ALA A 128 8.91 -3.98 -17.78
N VAL A 129 8.41 -4.05 -19.01
CA VAL A 129 7.71 -5.22 -19.53
C VAL A 129 8.48 -5.78 -20.72
N ILE A 130 8.74 -7.08 -20.70
CA ILE A 130 9.33 -7.82 -21.83
C ILE A 130 8.34 -8.87 -22.34
N PRO A 131 8.31 -9.13 -23.66
CA PRO A 131 7.51 -10.21 -24.23
C PRO A 131 8.11 -11.57 -23.86
N ASN A 132 7.29 -12.60 -23.71
CA ASN A 132 7.75 -13.96 -23.42
C ASN A 132 8.10 -14.74 -24.72
N PHE A 133 8.99 -15.72 -24.59
CA PHE A 133 9.52 -16.56 -25.67
C PHE A 133 8.54 -17.62 -26.21
N THR A 134 7.54 -18.07 -25.42
CA THR A 134 6.75 -19.28 -25.73
C THR A 134 5.23 -19.18 -25.55
N GLY A 135 4.68 -17.98 -25.30
CA GLY A 135 3.23 -17.78 -25.26
C GLY A 135 2.79 -16.64 -24.35
N ASN A 136 1.92 -15.77 -24.88
CA ASN A 136 1.03 -14.72 -24.35
C ASN A 136 1.19 -14.06 -22.94
N ILE A 137 2.04 -14.53 -22.03
CA ILE A 137 2.22 -13.96 -20.69
C ILE A 137 3.47 -13.10 -20.71
N ALA A 138 3.34 -11.78 -20.61
CA ALA A 138 4.49 -10.87 -20.53
C ALA A 138 5.20 -11.00 -19.17
N HIS A 139 6.52 -10.80 -19.13
CA HIS A 139 7.28 -10.78 -17.88
C HIS A 139 7.58 -9.35 -17.46
N MET A 140 7.37 -9.03 -16.18
CA MET A 140 7.69 -7.72 -15.61
C MET A 140 8.92 -7.79 -14.70
N PHE A 141 9.71 -6.74 -14.72
CA PHE A 141 10.78 -6.49 -13.75
C PHE A 141 10.79 -5.01 -13.39
N CYS A 142 11.48 -4.61 -12.32
CA CYS A 142 11.68 -3.19 -12.04
C CYS A 142 13.14 -2.78 -12.14
N TYR A 143 13.34 -1.50 -12.40
CA TYR A 143 14.66 -0.88 -12.42
C TYR A 143 14.54 0.55 -11.90
N ALA A 144 15.65 1.10 -11.43
CA ALA A 144 15.68 2.47 -10.97
C ALA A 144 17.05 3.11 -11.15
N PHE A 145 17.06 4.44 -11.21
CA PHE A 145 18.26 5.25 -11.30
C PHE A 145 18.43 6.15 -10.07
N LYS A 146 19.67 6.29 -9.60
CA LYS A 146 20.04 7.27 -8.57
C LYS A 146 21.52 7.57 -8.66
N ASP A 147 21.88 8.86 -8.67
CA ASP A 147 23.27 9.32 -8.69
C ASP A 147 24.12 8.66 -9.79
N GLY A 148 23.55 8.51 -10.99
CA GLY A 148 24.21 7.85 -12.14
C GLY A 148 24.34 6.33 -12.04
N LYS A 149 23.84 5.70 -10.97
CA LYS A 149 23.78 4.24 -10.81
C LYS A 149 22.43 3.71 -11.30
N CYS A 150 22.46 2.54 -11.94
CA CYS A 150 21.28 1.77 -12.31
C CYS A 150 21.20 0.53 -11.43
N VAL A 151 20.01 0.23 -10.93
CA VAL A 151 19.70 -1.06 -10.30
C VAL A 151 18.56 -1.72 -11.04
N VAL A 152 18.63 -3.03 -11.20
CA VAL A 152 17.54 -3.85 -11.72
C VAL A 152 17.17 -4.86 -10.64
N ILE A 153 15.88 -4.95 -10.33
CA ILE A 153 15.34 -6.01 -9.49
C ILE A 153 14.37 -6.84 -10.33
N ASN A 154 14.68 -8.12 -10.49
CA ASN A 154 13.82 -9.09 -11.15
C ASN A 154 13.27 -10.06 -10.11
N ASN A 155 12.03 -9.83 -9.68
CA ASN A 155 11.38 -10.50 -8.55
C ASN A 155 12.19 -10.37 -7.25
N ILE A 156 13.01 -11.38 -6.93
CA ILE A 156 13.82 -11.48 -5.71
C ILE A 156 15.33 -11.46 -6.02
N TRP A 157 15.73 -10.94 -7.17
CA TRP A 157 17.13 -10.88 -7.60
C TRP A 157 17.53 -9.44 -7.91
N LEU A 158 18.61 -8.98 -7.28
CA LEU A 158 19.19 -7.65 -7.47
C LEU A 158 20.39 -7.72 -8.42
N TYR A 159 20.45 -6.79 -9.37
CA TYR A 159 21.56 -6.61 -10.30
C TYR A 159 21.98 -5.14 -10.31
N THR A 160 23.26 -4.90 -10.06
CA THR A 160 23.85 -3.55 -9.89
C THR A 160 25.04 -3.30 -10.82
N ASN A 161 25.46 -4.31 -11.58
CA ASN A 161 26.63 -4.29 -12.44
C ASN A 161 26.34 -3.83 -13.88
N TYR A 162 25.18 -3.21 -14.11
CA TYR A 162 24.72 -2.75 -15.42
C TYR A 162 24.47 -1.25 -15.38
N SER A 163 24.78 -0.57 -16.47
CA SER A 163 24.58 0.87 -16.62
C SER A 163 23.14 1.24 -16.98
N SER A 164 22.37 0.28 -17.50
CA SER A 164 20.99 0.45 -17.97
C SER A 164 20.20 -0.86 -17.91
N PRO A 165 18.85 -0.81 -17.88
CA PRO A 165 18.03 -2.01 -17.99
C PRO A 165 18.16 -2.68 -19.37
N GLU A 166 18.46 -1.94 -20.44
CA GLU A 166 18.77 -2.50 -21.77
C GLU A 166 19.98 -3.43 -21.74
N GLU A 167 21.05 -3.00 -21.07
CA GLU A 167 22.28 -3.79 -20.95
C GLU A 167 22.01 -5.09 -20.20
N TRP A 168 21.26 -5.01 -19.09
CA TRP A 168 20.83 -6.18 -18.34
C TRP A 168 19.96 -7.13 -19.19
N ILE A 169 18.98 -6.59 -19.92
CA ILE A 169 18.13 -7.40 -20.81
C ILE A 169 18.96 -8.10 -21.88
N LYS A 170 19.89 -7.40 -22.53
CA LYS A 170 20.74 -8.01 -23.54
C LYS A 170 21.63 -9.13 -22.97
N ALA A 171 22.07 -9.00 -21.72
CA ALA A 171 22.89 -10.01 -21.05
C ALA A 171 22.08 -11.24 -20.61
N VAL A 172 20.87 -11.04 -20.06
CA VAL A 172 20.06 -12.12 -19.46
C VAL A 172 19.07 -12.74 -20.45
N TYR A 173 18.53 -11.92 -21.36
CA TYR A 173 17.52 -12.28 -22.35
C TYR A 173 17.91 -11.76 -23.75
N PRO A 174 18.96 -12.32 -24.39
CA PRO A 174 19.63 -11.71 -25.55
C PRO A 174 18.74 -11.51 -26.79
N ASN A 175 17.61 -12.21 -26.89
CA ASN A 175 16.67 -12.10 -28.01
C ASN A 175 15.42 -11.26 -27.67
N LEU A 176 15.36 -10.66 -26.48
CA LEU A 176 14.24 -9.83 -26.07
C LEU A 176 14.64 -8.36 -25.99
N THR A 177 13.61 -7.51 -26.07
CA THR A 177 13.73 -6.06 -25.87
C THR A 177 12.64 -5.60 -24.91
N ILE A 178 12.92 -4.50 -24.21
CA ILE A 178 11.93 -3.87 -23.33
C ILE A 178 10.83 -3.26 -24.22
N ARG A 179 9.59 -3.73 -24.04
CA ARG A 179 8.42 -3.22 -24.76
C ARG A 179 7.93 -1.91 -24.13
N ASP A 180 7.75 -1.94 -22.82
CA ASP A 180 7.22 -0.81 -22.05
C ASP A 180 8.16 -0.44 -20.91
N LYS A 181 8.23 0.86 -20.63
CA LYS A 181 8.92 1.46 -19.49
C LYS A 181 7.95 2.41 -18.80
N ILE A 182 7.51 2.07 -17.61
CA ILE A 182 6.41 2.77 -16.94
C ILE A 182 6.94 3.33 -15.61
N PRO A 183 6.92 4.65 -15.40
CA PRO A 183 7.23 5.24 -14.09
C PRO A 183 6.31 4.64 -13.02
N ILE A 184 6.85 4.31 -11.84
CA ILE A 184 6.05 3.64 -10.81
C ILE A 184 4.81 4.45 -10.41
N GLN A 185 4.90 5.78 -10.31
CA GLN A 185 3.75 6.61 -9.97
C GLN A 185 2.64 6.51 -11.03
N THR A 186 3.00 6.52 -12.32
CA THR A 186 2.05 6.36 -13.42
C THR A 186 1.34 5.00 -13.37
N TRP A 187 2.07 3.93 -13.01
CA TRP A 187 1.47 2.61 -12.81
C TRP A 187 0.46 2.62 -11.66
N LEU A 188 0.85 3.18 -10.51
CA LEU A 188 -0.02 3.26 -9.32
C LEU A 188 -1.28 4.08 -9.59
N ASP A 189 -1.14 5.25 -10.21
CA ASP A 189 -2.28 6.10 -10.61
C ASP A 189 -3.27 5.33 -11.49
N SER A 190 -2.78 4.45 -12.36
CA SER A 190 -3.64 3.60 -13.20
C SER A 190 -4.43 2.56 -12.41
N LEU A 191 -3.89 2.06 -11.29
CA LEU A 191 -4.59 1.13 -10.39
C LEU A 191 -5.61 1.89 -9.53
N TYR A 192 -5.22 3.04 -9.00
CA TYR A 192 -6.09 3.93 -8.25
C TYR A 192 -7.31 4.34 -9.07
N ALA A 193 -7.12 4.71 -10.34
CA ALA A 193 -8.21 5.04 -11.24
C ALA A 193 -9.18 3.87 -11.50
N LYS A 194 -8.72 2.62 -11.31
CA LYS A 194 -9.55 1.40 -11.40
C LYS A 194 -10.24 1.04 -10.08
N GLY A 195 -10.01 1.80 -9.01
CA GLY A 195 -10.63 1.59 -7.69
C GLY A 195 -9.82 0.73 -6.73
N HIS A 196 -8.52 0.52 -6.99
CA HIS A 196 -7.63 -0.14 -6.02
C HIS A 196 -7.39 0.73 -4.79
N HIS A 197 -7.04 0.11 -3.67
CA HIS A 197 -6.78 0.83 -2.42
C HIS A 197 -5.49 1.66 -2.50
N HIS A 198 -5.58 2.92 -2.04
CA HIS A 198 -4.39 3.77 -1.88
C HIS A 198 -3.65 3.48 -0.59
N TYR A 199 -4.40 3.19 0.47
CA TYR A 199 -3.89 3.13 1.84
C TYR A 199 -4.17 1.77 2.45
N TYR A 200 -3.24 1.32 3.27
CA TYR A 200 -3.36 0.10 4.05
C TYR A 200 -4.37 0.32 5.18
N ASP A 201 -5.49 -0.41 5.12
CA ASP A 201 -6.46 -0.54 6.19
C ASP A 201 -6.88 -2.02 6.37
N GLU A 202 -6.47 -2.67 7.46
CA GLU A 202 -6.95 -4.03 7.72
C GLU A 202 -8.47 -4.09 8.01
N VAL A 203 -9.03 -2.95 8.38
CA VAL A 203 -10.46 -2.78 8.60
C VAL A 203 -11.11 -2.55 7.24
N VAL A 204 -11.55 -3.62 6.60
CA VAL A 204 -12.36 -3.56 5.38
C VAL A 204 -13.54 -2.62 5.63
N SER A 205 -13.54 -1.43 5.01
CA SER A 205 -14.71 -0.54 4.98
C SER A 205 -15.87 -1.15 4.19
#